data_AF-X0V0J0-F1
#
_entry.id   AF-X0V0J0-F1
#
_cell.length_a   1.000
_cell.length_b   1.000
_cell.length_c   1.000
_cell.angle_alpha   90.00
_cell.angle_beta   90.00
_cell.angle_gamma   90.00
#
_symmetry.space_group_name_H-M   'P 1'
#
loop_
_entity.id
_entity.type
_entity.pdbx_description
1 polymer ?
#
loop_
_entity_poly.entity_id
_entity_poly.type
_entity_poly.pdbx_seq_one_letter_code
_entity_poly.pdbx_strand_id
1 'polypeptide(L)'
;LGGERVLLMHGDTLCTDDVEYQKFRSLVRDPRWQQQFLAKPLAERRAFAAQARGESRKHTSTAKMEIMDVNQGAVEAAMREHRVHKLIHGHTHRPATHAFALDGNAAERIVLGDWYEQSSVLRVG
;
A
#
# COMPACT_ATOMS: atom_id res chain seq x y z
N LEU A 1 10.96 10.73 -13.35
CA LEU A 1 10.11 10.64 -14.57
C LEU A 1 10.10 12.02 -15.20
N GLY A 2 10.43 12.16 -16.49
CA GLY A 2 10.48 13.47 -17.17
C GLY A 2 11.39 14.53 -16.50
N GLY A 3 12.49 14.12 -15.86
CA GLY A 3 13.38 15.01 -15.09
C GLY A 3 13.01 15.23 -13.62
N GLU A 4 11.84 14.75 -13.17
CA GLU A 4 11.35 14.90 -11.80
C GLU A 4 11.65 13.66 -10.93
N ARG A 5 11.95 13.86 -9.64
CA ARG A 5 12.05 12.76 -8.67
C ARG A 5 10.65 12.33 -8.20
N VAL A 6 10.35 11.05 -8.36
CA VAL A 6 9.04 10.47 -8.06
C VAL A 6 9.22 9.28 -7.14
N LEU A 7 8.41 9.20 -6.08
CA LEU A 7 8.35 8.06 -5.18
C LEU A 7 7.36 7.03 -5.73
N LEU A 8 7.78 5.76 -5.77
CA LEU A 8 6.94 4.63 -6.17
C LEU A 8 6.73 3.71 -4.98
N MET A 9 5.49 3.31 -4.71
CA MET A 9 5.16 2.41 -3.61
C MET A 9 4.05 1.44 -4.05
N HIS A 10 3.94 0.29 -3.38
CA HIS A 10 2.70 -0.49 -3.51
C HIS A 10 1.52 0.29 -2.91
N GLY A 11 1.69 0.89 -1.73
CA GLY A 11 0.73 1.79 -1.09
C GLY A 11 0.25 1.31 0.28
N ASP A 12 0.38 0.01 0.55
CA ASP A 12 0.00 -0.65 1.81
C ASP A 12 0.61 0.00 3.05
N THR A 13 1.84 0.49 2.94
CA THR A 13 2.56 1.09 4.08
C THR A 13 1.98 2.42 4.53
N LEU A 14 1.18 3.06 3.68
CA LEU A 14 0.56 4.37 3.92
C LEU A 14 -0.80 4.23 4.62
N CYS A 15 -1.36 3.02 4.69
CA CYS A 15 -2.61 2.70 5.38
C CYS A 15 -2.39 2.55 6.90
N THR A 16 -1.85 3.58 7.54
CA THR A 16 -1.41 3.51 8.95
C THR A 16 -2.57 3.43 9.95
N ASP A 17 -3.77 3.79 9.53
CA ASP A 17 -4.97 3.72 10.37
C ASP A 17 -5.51 2.28 10.49
N ASP A 18 -5.16 1.39 9.55
CA ASP A 18 -5.39 -0.06 9.68
C ASP A 18 -4.30 -0.72 10.54
N VAL A 19 -4.39 -0.46 11.85
CA VAL A 19 -3.42 -0.92 12.85
C VAL A 19 -3.24 -2.44 12.84
N GLU A 20 -4.31 -3.21 12.65
CA GLU A 20 -4.25 -4.67 12.62
C GLU A 20 -3.55 -5.18 11.36
N TYR A 21 -3.84 -4.59 10.20
CA TYR A 21 -3.09 -4.86 8.99
C TYR A 21 -1.60 -4.53 9.15
N GLN A 22 -1.27 -3.37 9.74
CA GLN A 22 0.13 -2.94 9.91
C GLN A 22 0.90 -3.83 10.89
N LYS A 23 0.26 -4.36 11.94
CA LYS A 23 0.83 -5.40 12.81
C LYS A 23 1.13 -6.68 12.04
N PHE A 24 0.15 -7.20 11.29
CA PHE A 24 0.31 -8.40 10.48
C PHE A 24 1.42 -8.22 9.44
N ARG A 25 1.43 -7.08 8.74
CA ARG A 25 2.46 -6.71 7.78
C ARG A 25 3.84 -6.74 8.42
N SER A 26 3.99 -6.13 9.59
CA SER A 26 5.27 -6.09 10.32
C SER A 26 5.75 -7.50 10.68
N LEU A 27 4.85 -8.37 11.12
CA LEU A 27 5.14 -9.78 11.40
C LEU A 27 5.65 -10.52 10.15
N VAL A 28 4.93 -10.45 9.03
CA VAL A 28 5.28 -11.21 7.81
C VAL A 28 6.46 -10.63 7.03
N ARG A 29 6.88 -9.40 7.35
CA ARG A 29 8.11 -8.78 6.81
C ARG A 29 9.34 -9.00 7.71
N ASP A 30 9.16 -9.54 8.91
CA ASP A 30 10.29 -9.91 9.77
C ASP A 30 11.13 -11.02 9.09
N PRO A 31 12.45 -10.84 8.93
CA PRO A 31 13.30 -11.83 8.25
C PRO A 31 13.32 -13.20 8.94
N ARG A 32 13.21 -13.26 10.26
CA ARG A 32 13.17 -14.52 11.02
C ARG A 32 11.84 -15.22 10.79
N TRP A 33 10.73 -14.48 10.78
CA TRP A 33 9.42 -15.02 10.43
C TRP A 33 9.44 -15.59 9.02
N GLN A 34 10.00 -14.87 8.05
CA GLN A 34 10.10 -15.33 6.66
C GLN A 34 10.93 -16.61 6.55
N GLN A 35 12.09 -16.67 7.21
CA GLN A 35 12.93 -17.88 7.23
C GLN A 35 12.18 -19.09 7.81
N GLN A 36 11.53 -18.92 8.97
CA GLN A 36 10.74 -19.98 9.60
C GLN A 36 9.57 -20.41 8.74
N PHE A 37 8.85 -19.46 8.14
CA PHE A 37 7.73 -19.75 7.25
C PHE A 37 8.18 -20.50 6.00
N LEU A 38 9.28 -20.07 5.37
CA LEU A 38 9.83 -20.70 4.16
C LEU A 38 10.43 -22.09 4.43
N ALA A 39 10.90 -22.36 5.65
CA ALA A 39 11.36 -23.69 6.06
C ALA A 39 10.23 -24.72 6.19
N LYS A 40 8.96 -24.30 6.23
CA LYS A 40 7.81 -25.21 6.34
C LYS A 40 7.54 -25.97 5.03
N PRO A 41 7.02 -27.21 5.13
CA PRO A 41 6.48 -27.94 3.99
C PRO A 41 5.49 -27.10 3.18
N LEU A 42 5.46 -27.32 1.86
CA LEU A 42 4.57 -26.57 0.96
C LEU A 42 3.10 -26.66 1.38
N ALA A 43 2.65 -27.82 1.88
CA ALA A 43 1.29 -28.03 2.36
C ALA A 43 0.93 -27.08 3.52
N GLU A 44 1.82 -26.94 4.51
CA GLU A 44 1.63 -26.00 5.63
C GLU A 44 1.57 -24.55 5.15
N ARG A 45 2.48 -24.14 4.25
CA ARG A 45 2.48 -22.78 3.69
C ARG A 45 1.20 -22.47 2.93
N ARG A 46 0.66 -23.44 2.18
CA ARG A 46 -0.63 -23.31 1.46
C ARG A 46 -1.80 -23.20 2.43
N ALA A 47 -1.83 -24.02 3.47
CA ALA A 47 -2.87 -23.98 4.50
C ALA A 47 -2.89 -22.63 5.22
N PHE A 48 -1.72 -22.15 5.66
CA PHE A 48 -1.57 -20.82 6.25
C PHE A 48 -2.04 -19.72 5.30
N ALA A 49 -1.62 -19.74 4.04
CA ALA A 49 -2.02 -18.72 3.07
C ALA A 49 -3.53 -18.71 2.82
N ALA A 50 -4.19 -19.88 2.84
CA ALA A 50 -5.64 -19.98 2.73
C ALA A 50 -6.35 -19.38 3.96
N GLN A 51 -5.87 -19.69 5.16
CA GLN A 51 -6.37 -19.11 6.40
C GLN A 51 -6.22 -17.58 6.40
N ALA A 52 -5.01 -17.07 6.11
CA ALA A 52 -4.72 -15.64 6.08
C ALA A 52 -5.61 -14.89 5.06
N ARG A 53 -5.86 -15.48 3.88
CA ARG A 53 -6.82 -14.91 2.92
C ARG A 53 -8.26 -14.89 3.46
N GLY A 54 -8.67 -15.92 4.19
CA GLY A 54 -9.97 -15.98 4.84
C GLY A 54 -10.14 -14.90 5.91
N GLU A 55 -9.14 -14.73 6.76
CA GLU A 55 -9.12 -13.69 7.81
C GLU A 55 -9.09 -12.28 7.21
N SER A 56 -8.25 -12.06 6.18
CA SER A 56 -8.19 -10.80 5.46
C SER A 56 -9.55 -10.41 4.86
N ARG A 57 -10.25 -11.34 4.18
CA ARG A 57 -11.58 -11.08 3.62
C ARG A 57 -12.60 -10.68 4.69
N LYS A 58 -12.56 -11.34 5.85
CA LYS A 58 -13.43 -11.01 6.99
C LYS A 58 -13.14 -9.61 7.49
N HIS A 59 -11.86 -9.29 7.74
CA HIS A 59 -11.43 -7.96 8.18
C HIS A 59 -11.88 -6.88 7.20
N THR A 60 -11.59 -7.03 5.91
CA THR A 60 -11.96 -6.05 4.87
C THR A 60 -13.47 -5.89 4.69
N SER A 61 -14.27 -6.92 5.02
CA SER A 61 -15.74 -6.83 4.96
C SER A 61 -16.34 -6.05 6.12
N THR A 62 -15.63 -5.94 7.24
CA THR A 62 -16.09 -5.26 8.45
C THR A 62 -15.41 -3.93 8.70
N ALA A 63 -14.21 -3.72 8.17
CA ALA A 63 -13.45 -2.48 8.31
C ALA A 63 -14.11 -1.36 7.50
N LYS A 64 -14.11 -0.14 8.06
CA LYS A 64 -14.58 1.04 7.33
C LYS A 64 -13.65 1.31 6.16
N MET A 65 -14.24 1.68 5.01
CA MET A 65 -13.47 2.02 3.81
C MET A 65 -12.43 3.14 4.03
N GLU A 66 -12.72 4.08 4.94
CA GLU A 66 -11.79 5.16 5.30
C GLU A 66 -10.54 4.65 6.02
N ILE A 67 -10.67 3.62 6.87
CA ILE A 67 -9.53 3.02 7.61
C ILE A 67 -8.58 2.29 6.66
N MET A 68 -9.11 1.73 5.57
CA MET A 68 -8.33 0.99 4.57
C MET A 68 -7.72 1.89 3.48
N ASP A 69 -8.00 3.20 3.48
CA ASP A 69 -7.29 4.13 2.59
C ASP A 69 -5.94 4.55 3.20
N VAL A 70 -5.16 5.31 2.43
CA VAL A 70 -3.95 5.92 2.95
C VAL A 70 -4.26 7.02 3.96
N ASN A 71 -3.42 7.14 4.98
CA ASN A 71 -3.42 8.27 5.88
C ASN A 71 -2.65 9.45 5.24
N GLN A 72 -3.26 10.63 5.21
CA GLN A 72 -2.64 11.82 4.61
C GLN A 72 -1.32 12.22 5.30
N GLY A 73 -1.23 12.11 6.62
CA GLY A 73 0.02 12.38 7.34
C GLY A 73 1.14 11.40 6.97
N ALA A 74 0.81 10.12 6.77
CA ALA A 74 1.76 9.11 6.30
C ALA A 74 2.25 9.38 4.88
N VAL A 75 1.36 9.84 3.99
CA VAL A 75 1.71 10.29 2.62
C VAL A 75 2.73 11.42 2.69
N GLU A 76 2.42 12.49 3.44
CA GLU A 76 3.30 13.65 3.52
C GLU A 76 4.65 13.30 4.17
N ALA A 77 4.65 12.48 5.22
CA ALA A 77 5.87 12.03 5.88
C ALA A 77 6.79 11.26 4.91
N ALA A 78 6.23 10.30 4.15
CA ALA A 78 6.99 9.55 3.15
C ALA A 78 7.55 10.44 2.04
N MET A 79 6.76 11.41 1.57
CA MET A 79 7.19 12.36 0.54
C MET A 79 8.30 13.30 1.04
N ARG A 80 8.23 13.76 2.30
CA ARG A 80 9.30 14.54 2.95
C ARG A 80 10.58 13.72 3.11
N GLU A 81 10.48 12.50 3.63
CA GLU A 81 11.61 11.58 3.84
C GLU A 81 12.38 11.37 2.53
N HIS A 82 11.66 11.11 1.45
CA HIS A 82 12.27 10.86 0.14
C HIS A 82 12.55 12.13 -0.67
N ARG A 83 12.17 13.32 -0.18
CA ARG A 83 12.34 14.62 -0.83
C ARG A 83 11.75 14.64 -2.24
N VAL A 84 10.45 14.35 -2.35
CA VAL A 84 9.69 14.33 -3.61
C VAL A 84 8.40 15.13 -3.48
N HIS A 85 7.91 15.65 -4.61
CA HIS A 85 6.59 16.28 -4.71
C HIS A 85 5.57 15.41 -5.47
N LYS A 86 5.99 14.21 -5.90
CA LYS A 86 5.14 13.27 -6.62
C LYS A 86 5.28 11.86 -6.07
N LEU A 87 4.14 11.26 -5.75
CA LEU A 87 4.00 9.88 -5.30
C LEU A 87 3.06 9.13 -6.25
N ILE A 88 3.47 7.94 -6.68
CA ILE A 88 2.61 7.01 -7.41
C ILE A 88 2.51 5.72 -6.58
N HIS A 89 1.28 5.28 -6.30
CA HIS A 89 1.03 4.02 -5.61
C HIS A 89 -0.23 3.31 -6.11
N GLY A 90 -0.44 2.06 -5.69
CA GLY A 90 -1.67 1.31 -5.91
C GLY A 90 -2.32 0.93 -4.58
N HIS A 91 -2.57 -0.36 -4.39
CA HIS A 91 -3.07 -0.99 -3.15
C HIS A 91 -4.52 -0.66 -2.76
N THR A 92 -4.93 0.61 -2.81
CA THR A 92 -6.26 1.03 -2.33
C THR A 92 -7.37 0.79 -3.34
N HIS A 93 -7.02 0.50 -4.61
CA HIS A 93 -7.93 0.22 -5.71
C HIS A 93 -8.90 1.38 -5.99
N ARG A 94 -8.47 2.62 -5.69
CA ARG A 94 -9.24 3.86 -5.88
C ARG A 94 -8.52 4.79 -6.84
N PRO A 95 -8.59 4.55 -8.17
CA PRO A 95 -7.82 5.32 -9.14
C PRO A 95 -8.19 6.81 -9.06
N ALA A 96 -7.21 7.65 -8.77
CA ALA A 96 -7.40 9.09 -8.61
C ALA A 96 -6.05 9.83 -8.63
N THR A 97 -6.10 11.12 -8.97
CA THR A 97 -5.00 12.06 -8.77
C THR A 97 -5.41 13.05 -7.69
N HIS A 98 -4.62 13.12 -6.62
CA HIS A 98 -4.84 14.02 -5.50
C HIS A 98 -3.78 15.11 -5.51
N ALA A 99 -4.19 16.35 -5.72
CA ALA A 99 -3.32 17.52 -5.60
C ALA A 99 -3.46 18.15 -4.19
N PHE A 100 -2.34 18.53 -3.58
CA PHE A 100 -2.29 19.18 -2.27
C PHE A 100 -1.02 20.04 -2.12
N ALA A 101 -0.92 20.79 -1.04
CA ALA A 101 0.29 21.54 -0.71
C ALA A 101 1.15 20.76 0.29
N LEU A 102 2.42 20.55 -0.03
CA LEU A 102 3.43 19.99 0.87
C LEU A 102 4.49 21.06 1.14
N ASP A 103 4.55 21.53 2.39
CA ASP A 103 5.51 22.55 2.84
C ASP A 103 5.49 23.81 1.95
N GLY A 104 4.28 24.25 1.58
CA GLY A 104 4.04 25.43 0.73
C GLY A 104 4.20 25.21 -0.78
N ASN A 105 4.61 24.03 -1.22
CA ASN A 105 4.80 23.70 -2.63
C ASN A 105 3.71 22.75 -3.14
N ALA A 106 3.38 22.81 -4.42
CA ALA A 106 2.45 21.87 -5.03
C ALA A 106 2.99 20.42 -4.94
N ALA A 107 2.12 19.49 -4.59
CA ALA A 107 2.40 18.07 -4.50
C ALA A 107 1.26 17.24 -5.09
N GLU A 108 1.60 16.06 -5.59
CA GLU A 108 0.67 15.16 -6.27
C GLU A 108 0.83 13.71 -5.78
N ARG A 109 -0.30 13.07 -5.47
CA ARG A 109 -0.40 11.63 -5.21
C ARG A 109 -1.30 11.00 -6.27
N ILE A 110 -0.74 10.09 -7.06
CA ILE A 110 -1.44 9.33 -8.10
C ILE A 110 -1.68 7.90 -7.60
N VAL A 111 -2.94 7.48 -7.64
CA VAL A 111 -3.37 6.13 -7.29
C VAL A 111 -3.68 5.34 -8.56
N LEU A 112 -3.02 4.22 -8.75
CA LEU A 112 -3.29 3.28 -9.83
C LEU A 112 -4.53 2.43 -9.49
N GLY A 113 -5.35 2.19 -10.50
CA GLY A 113 -6.51 1.30 -10.39
C GLY A 113 -6.08 -0.17 -10.34
N ASP A 114 -6.96 -0.99 -9.80
CA ASP A 114 -6.87 -2.44 -9.96
C ASP A 114 -7.43 -2.87 -11.32
N TRP A 115 -7.39 -4.17 -11.56
CA TRP A 115 -7.73 -4.77 -12.84
C TRP A 115 -8.93 -5.72 -12.74
N TYR A 116 -9.85 -5.50 -11.78
CA TYR A 116 -11.03 -6.35 -11.62
C TYR A 116 -12.04 -6.15 -12.76
N GLU A 117 -12.32 -4.90 -13.14
CA GLU A 117 -13.31 -4.57 -14.18
C GLU A 117 -12.67 -4.01 -15.45
N GLN A 118 -11.53 -3.34 -15.35
CA GLN A 118 -10.86 -2.67 -16.47
C GLN A 118 -9.35 -2.54 -16.25
N SER A 119 -8.58 -2.41 -17.32
CA SER A 119 -7.12 -2.17 -17.20
C SER A 119 -6.82 -0.77 -16.68
N SER A 120 -5.79 -0.64 -15.83
CA SER A 120 -5.30 0.66 -15.37
C SER A 120 -3.81 0.82 -15.71
N VAL A 121 -3.48 1.91 -16.40
CA VAL A 121 -2.11 2.25 -16.82
C VAL A 121 -1.90 3.76 -16.68
N LEU A 122 -0.79 4.16 -16.04
CA LEU A 122 -0.30 5.53 -16.06
C LEU A 122 0.78 5.67 -17.13
N ARG A 123 0.56 6.54 -18.11
CA ARG A 123 1.55 6.90 -19.14
C ARG A 123 2.15 8.27 -18.81
N VAL A 124 3.46 8.33 -18.68
CA VAL A 124 4.20 9.59 -18.53
C VAL A 124 4.98 9.84 -19.81
N GLY A 125 4.75 11.00 -20.43
CA GLY A 125 5.41 11.47 -21.65
C GLY A 125 6.66 12.29 -21.35
#